data_AF-A0A8F2TCK0-F1
#
_entry.id   AF-A0A8F2TCK0-F1
#
_cell.length_a   1.000
_cell.length_b   1.000
_cell.length_c   1.000
_cell.angle_alpha   90.00
_cell.angle_beta   90.00
_cell.angle_gamma   90.00
#
_symmetry.space_group_name_H-M   'P 1'
#
loop_
_entity.id
_entity.type
_entity.pdbx_description
1 polymer ?
#
loop_
_entity_poly.entity_id
_entity_poly.type
_entity_poly.pdbx_seq_one_letter_code
_entity_poly.pdbx_strand_id
1 'polypeptide(L)'
;FLILLMQLFPSLMLFFEMIFFLEDYNLTVKVMGHQWYWTYEYSDLFNFSFDSYMLNIEYLMLGSEMFMEVDNRLILPNDLLIRFVCSSTDVI
;
A
#
# COMPACT_ATOMS: atom_id res chain seq x y z
N PHE A 1 6.99 17.27 32.16
CA PHE A 1 8.25 17.45 31.42
C PHE A 1 8.98 16.12 31.22
N LEU A 2 9.39 15.42 32.28
CA LEU A 2 10.11 14.13 32.20
C LEU A 2 9.36 13.02 31.41
N ILE A 3 8.04 12.94 31.58
CA ILE A 3 7.18 12.00 30.84
C ILE A 3 7.23 12.24 29.32
N LEU A 4 7.26 13.51 28.89
CA LEU A 4 7.32 13.86 27.47
C LEU A 4 8.66 13.43 26.85
N LEU A 5 9.77 13.60 27.58
CA LEU A 5 11.09 13.16 27.12
C LEU A 5 11.17 11.64 26.97
N MET A 6 10.54 10.88 27.87
CA MET A 6 10.49 9.42 27.76
C MET A 6 9.64 8.93 26.59
N GLN A 7 8.63 9.67 26.16
CA GLN A 7 7.84 9.34 24.96
C GLN A 7 8.55 9.81 23.68
N LEU A 8 9.23 10.95 23.73
CA LEU A 8 9.96 11.51 22.59
C LEU A 8 11.02 10.53 22.09
N PHE A 9 11.80 9.95 23.00
CA PHE A 9 12.91 9.07 22.64
C PHE A 9 12.49 7.85 21.77
N PRO A 10 11.54 6.98 22.17
CA PRO A 10 11.09 5.89 21.33
C PRO A 10 10.39 6.37 20.05
N SER A 11 9.67 7.50 20.09
CA SER A 11 9.01 8.04 18.90
C SER A 11 10.00 8.48 17.81
N LEU A 12 11.09 9.14 18.20
CA LEU A 12 12.13 9.59 17.27
C LEU A 12 12.96 8.42 16.75
N MET A 13 13.28 7.44 17.60
CA MET A 13 14.00 6.24 17.18
C MET A 13 13.24 5.50 16.07
N LEU A 14 11.95 5.23 16.27
CA LEU A 14 11.10 4.58 15.26
C LEU A 14 11.01 5.41 13.97
N PHE A 15 10.86 6.73 14.10
CA PHE A 15 10.81 7.62 12.95
C PHE A 15 12.09 7.55 12.10
N PHE A 16 13.27 7.59 12.73
CA PHE A 16 14.54 7.46 12.00
C PHE A 16 14.69 6.08 11.37
N GLU A 17 14.32 5.00 12.07
CA GLU A 17 14.36 3.65 11.50
C GLU A 17 13.49 3.54 10.25
N MET A 18 12.27 4.08 10.27
CA MET A 18 11.38 4.07 9.10
C MET A 18 11.95 4.81 7.88
N ILE A 19 12.68 5.91 8.11
CA ILE A 19 13.25 6.73 7.03
C ILE A 19 14.50 6.08 6.43
N PHE A 20 15.37 5.51 7.26
CA PHE A 20 16.65 4.97 6.80
C PHE A 20 16.55 3.54 6.24
N PHE A 21 15.45 2.83 6.48
CA PHE A 21 15.23 1.48 5.92
C PHE A 21 14.95 1.46 4.41
N LEU A 22 14.92 2.61 3.74
CA LEU A 22 14.44 2.80 2.37
C LEU A 22 15.53 2.69 1.28
N GLU A 23 16.73 2.18 1.59
CA GLU A 23 17.85 2.23 0.63
C GLU A 23 17.87 1.06 -0.36
N ASP A 24 17.46 -0.16 0.04
CA ASP A 24 17.52 -1.35 -0.82
C ASP A 24 16.14 -2.02 -0.94
N TYR A 25 15.43 -1.80 -2.05
CA TYR A 25 14.16 -2.50 -2.34
C TYR A 25 14.30 -3.48 -3.50
N ASN A 26 13.58 -4.60 -3.40
CA ASN A 26 13.55 -5.64 -4.41
C ASN A 26 12.45 -5.43 -5.46
N LEU A 27 11.40 -4.69 -5.12
CA LEU A 27 10.24 -4.45 -5.98
C LEU A 27 9.69 -3.05 -5.75
N THR A 28 9.43 -2.32 -6.83
CA THR A 28 8.68 -1.07 -6.81
C THR A 28 7.28 -1.27 -7.40
N VAL A 29 6.26 -0.88 -6.63
CA VAL A 29 4.86 -0.87 -7.05
C VAL A 29 4.35 0.56 -7.01
N LYS A 30 3.85 1.03 -8.14
CA LYS A 30 3.20 2.33 -8.23
C LYS A 30 1.70 2.15 -8.02
N VAL A 31 1.14 2.96 -7.14
CA VAL A 31 -0.28 2.96 -6.77
C VAL A 31 -0.87 4.28 -7.22
N MET A 32 -1.84 4.23 -8.12
CA MET A 32 -2.56 5.41 -8.60
C MET A 32 -4.00 5.36 -8.06
N GLY A 33 -4.33 6.33 -7.21
CA GLY A 33 -5.69 6.56 -6.75
C GLY A 33 -6.52 7.24 -7.83
N HIS A 34 -7.73 6.73 -8.05
CA HIS A 34 -8.76 7.37 -8.84
C HIS A 34 -9.99 7.58 -7.96
N GLN A 35 -11.02 8.25 -8.50
CA GLN A 35 -12.28 8.37 -7.79
C GLN A 35 -12.93 6.98 -7.64
N TRP A 36 -12.82 6.42 -6.43
CA TRP A 36 -13.42 5.16 -5.94
C TRP A 36 -12.79 3.84 -6.42
N TYR A 37 -11.61 3.88 -7.02
CA TYR A 37 -10.85 2.68 -7.36
C TYR A 37 -9.36 2.97 -7.37
N TRP A 38 -8.57 1.89 -7.41
CA TRP A 38 -7.11 1.96 -7.40
C TRP A 38 -6.56 1.28 -8.64
N THR A 39 -5.49 1.81 -9.20
CA THR A 39 -4.74 1.14 -10.26
C THR A 39 -3.32 0.89 -9.79
N TYR A 40 -2.83 -0.32 -10.05
CA TYR A 40 -1.53 -0.80 -9.58
C TYR A 40 -0.65 -1.10 -10.78
N GLU A 41 0.60 -0.61 -10.74
CA GLU A 41 1.57 -0.75 -11.82
C GLU A 41 2.88 -1.33 -11.27
N TYR A 42 3.32 -2.47 -11.83
CA TYR A 42 4.64 -3.05 -11.53
C TYR A 42 5.69 -2.49 -12.48
N SER A 43 6.42 -1.47 -12.03
CA SER A 43 7.41 -0.76 -12.86
C SER A 43 8.61 -1.63 -13.26
N ASP A 44 8.98 -2.59 -12.41
CA ASP A 44 10.30 -3.23 -12.51
C ASP A 44 10.29 -4.51 -13.36
N LEU A 45 9.11 -5.13 -13.52
CA LEU A 45 9.01 -6.47 -14.12
C LEU A 45 8.52 -6.42 -15.57
N PHE A 46 7.41 -5.73 -15.87
CA PHE A 46 6.81 -5.75 -17.23
C PHE A 46 5.92 -4.54 -17.58
N ASN A 47 5.93 -3.45 -16.80
CA ASN A 47 4.92 -2.37 -16.90
C ASN A 47 3.49 -2.92 -16.97
N PHE A 48 3.23 -3.97 -16.19
CA PHE A 48 1.88 -4.53 -16.08
C PHE A 48 1.08 -3.64 -15.13
N SER A 49 -0.05 -3.14 -15.63
CA SER A 49 -0.99 -2.32 -14.86
C SER A 49 -2.38 -2.93 -14.88
N PHE A 50 -3.08 -2.87 -13.75
CA PHE A 50 -4.46 -3.32 -13.64
C PHE A 50 -5.26 -2.44 -12.66
N ASP A 51 -6.57 -2.45 -12.85
CA ASP A 51 -7.53 -1.70 -12.05
C ASP A 51 -8.17 -2.62 -11.00
N SER A 52 -8.34 -2.09 -9.79
CA SER A 52 -8.90 -2.77 -8.63
C SER A 52 -10.14 -2.02 -8.16
N TYR A 53 -11.31 -2.62 -8.41
CA TYR A 53 -12.62 -2.15 -7.99
C TYR A 53 -13.14 -2.96 -6.82
N MET A 54 -13.95 -2.29 -6.00
CA MET A 54 -14.72 -2.95 -4.95
C MET A 54 -15.79 -3.86 -5.56
N LEU A 55 -15.90 -5.09 -5.05
CA LEU A 55 -16.94 -6.01 -5.47
C LEU A 55 -18.31 -5.58 -4.91
N ASN A 56 -19.34 -5.60 -5.77
CA ASN A 56 -20.71 -5.36 -5.33
C ASN A 56 -21.22 -6.54 -4.50
N ILE A 57 -22.12 -6.27 -3.55
CA ILE A 57 -22.64 -7.24 -2.57
C ILE A 57 -23.27 -8.45 -3.25
N GLU A 58 -23.89 -8.25 -4.42
CA GLU A 58 -24.52 -9.31 -5.21
C GLU A 58 -23.52 -10.34 -5.76
N TYR A 59 -22.25 -9.96 -5.93
CA TYR A 59 -21.18 -10.83 -6.44
C TYR A 59 -20.29 -11.42 -5.33
N LEU A 60 -20.60 -11.14 -4.06
CA LEU A 60 -19.83 -11.65 -2.94
C LEU A 60 -20.05 -13.16 -2.76
N MET A 61 -18.95 -13.89 -2.55
CA MET A 61 -19.00 -15.31 -2.24
C MET A 61 -19.40 -15.53 -0.77
N LEU A 62 -20.02 -16.66 -0.48
CA LEU A 62 -20.34 -17.06 0.90
C LEU A 62 -19.05 -17.10 1.74
N GLY A 63 -19.00 -16.26 2.77
CA GLY A 63 -17.86 -16.13 3.69
C GLY A 63 -16.89 -15.00 3.37
N SER A 64 -17.10 -14.23 2.31
CA SER A 64 -16.28 -13.05 2.02
C SER A 64 -16.71 -11.82 2.82
N GLU A 65 -15.76 -10.95 3.18
CA GLU A 65 -16.04 -9.75 3.96
C GLU A 65 -16.70 -8.66 3.11
N MET A 66 -17.82 -8.14 3.59
CA MET A 66 -18.47 -7.00 2.94
C MET A 66 -17.56 -5.78 2.99
N PHE A 67 -17.50 -5.03 1.89
CA PHE A 67 -16.74 -3.79 1.71
C PHE A 67 -15.21 -3.86 1.72
N MET A 68 -14.63 -5.06 1.87
CA MET A 68 -13.17 -5.25 1.82
C MET A 68 -12.70 -6.03 0.59
N GLU A 69 -13.64 -6.67 -0.11
CA GLU A 69 -13.34 -7.46 -1.29
C GLU A 69 -13.24 -6.61 -2.57
N VAL A 70 -12.24 -6.95 -3.38
CA VAL A 70 -11.95 -6.33 -4.67
C VAL A 70 -11.90 -7.39 -5.77
N ASP A 71 -12.13 -6.98 -7.01
CA ASP A 71 -12.08 -7.84 -8.18
C ASP A 71 -10.66 -8.35 -8.46
N ASN A 72 -9.69 -7.45 -8.53
CA ASN A 72 -8.29 -7.74 -8.81
C ASN A 72 -7.44 -7.37 -7.60
N ARG A 73 -6.96 -8.38 -6.88
CA ARG A 73 -6.11 -8.18 -5.71
C ARG A 73 -4.68 -7.84 -6.12
N LEU A 74 -4.04 -6.94 -5.39
CA LEU A 74 -2.60 -6.72 -5.48
C LEU A 74 -1.85 -7.95 -4.96
N ILE A 75 -1.17 -8.66 -5.86
CA ILE A 75 -0.38 -9.85 -5.52
C ILE A 75 1.07 -9.40 -5.30
N LEU A 76 1.62 -9.73 -4.14
CA LEU A 76 3.00 -9.39 -3.78
C LEU A 76 3.74 -10.64 -3.29
N PRO A 77 5.05 -10.76 -3.60
CA PRO A 77 5.88 -11.80 -3.04
C PRO A 77 6.09 -11.57 -1.53
N ASN A 78 6.10 -12.66 -0.76
CA ASN A 78 6.43 -12.59 0.66
C ASN A 78 7.95 -12.42 0.86
N ASP A 79 8.35 -11.89 2.02
CA ASP A 79 9.74 -11.77 2.48
C ASP A 79 10.67 -10.90 1.61
N LEU A 80 10.10 -9.96 0.82
CA LEU A 80 10.87 -9.00 0.03
C LEU A 80 10.57 -7.56 0.46
N LEU A 81 11.57 -6.68 0.27
CA LEU A 81 11.40 -5.26 0.51
C LEU A 81 10.71 -4.61 -0.68
N ILE A 82 9.51 -4.09 -0.44
CA ILE A 82 8.65 -3.50 -1.47
C ILE A 82 8.54 -1.99 -1.24
N ARG A 83 8.85 -1.22 -2.27
CA ARG A 83 8.62 0.23 -2.31
C ARG A 83 7.26 0.51 -2.94
N PHE A 84 6.42 1.24 -2.22
CA PHE A 84 5.19 1.80 -2.79
C PHE A 84 5.39 3.26 -3.19
N VAL A 85 5.01 3.58 -4.42
CA VAL A 85 4.97 4.96 -4.92
C VAL A 85 3.51 5.33 -5.14
N CYS A 86 2.92 6.01 -4.16
CA CYS A 86 1.51 6.39 -4.20
C CYS A 86 1.32 7.78 -4.83
N SER A 87 0.39 7.89 -5.76
CA SER A 87 -0.06 9.15 -6.34
C SER A 87 -1.55 9.05 -6.69
N SER A 88 -2.13 10.11 -7.22
CA SER A 88 -3.53 10.15 -7.64
C SER A 88 -3.67 10.91 -8.95
N THR A 89 -4.67 10.55 -9.75
CA THR A 89 -4.97 11.27 -11.00
C THR A 89 -6.00 12.37 -10.85
N ASP A 90 -6.83 12.35 -9.80
CA ASP A 90 -8.02 13.21 -9.71
C ASP A 90 -8.10 13.98 -8.38
N VAL A 91 -8.34 13.28 -7.27
CA VAL A 91 -8.47 13.85 -5.92
C VAL A 91 -7.38 13.34 -4.98
N ILE A 92 -7.13 14.04 -3.86
CA ILE A 92 -6.05 13.73 -2.91
C ILE A 92 -6.21 12.32 -2.31
#